data_AF-A0A937JMP2-F1
#
_entry.id   AF-A0A937JMP2-F1
#
_cell.length_a   1.000
_cell.length_b   1.000
_cell.length_c   1.000
_cell.angle_alpha   90.00
_cell.angle_beta   90.00
_cell.angle_gamma   90.00
#
_symmetry.space_group_name_H-M   'P 1'
#
loop_
_entity.id
_entity.type
_entity.pdbx_description
1 polymer ?
#
loop_
_entity_poly.entity_id
_entity_poly.type
_entity_poly.pdbx_seq_one_letter_code
_entity_poly.pdbx_strand_id
1 'polypeptide(L)'
;MLSTARGVLSRIPAKLRLPLAGTVALALLAAGLTLFLPDPDGGRLAANRAQLKRACGGLLPYSELVGHVPDDAEGTLDQYGTLLQPGQESRSLLHCSLEWEGHGGVHVEAATLVNHLPYELKTDDLLAPGHEAPGVTGRYGDDSKRLWIVAECPRGLTGRARPSAQMYVTAYLDKASVRTEFRLAVAVADAIAQREHCGTTPAPPGSAPKVPARVIDTYQEHDADGGPVEEGDHDSVRVDRPGRGIAKCAWMAAEGSAPLRGTWITTGDLQQSRLLNVCQGRRWDDGKLAYTDPQPAGLEPVTADAASWAGDLGRSAYRNYELDGEHPGLADKPDTIHDEDAVLALWARSECAAGTTYHRVSVHPNLDDLGDGQGGIRLTRAQRKELSAGVRTLLNRYLNAPGGWPRTQHCHDTKVLGEVEQWT
;
A
#
# COMPACT_ATOMS: atom_id res chain seq x y z
N MET A 1 22.99 58.15 40.92
CA MET A 1 23.41 58.75 39.64
C MET A 1 22.70 57.94 38.55
N LEU A 2 21.69 58.36 37.80
CA LEU A 2 21.20 59.68 37.38
C LEU A 2 19.70 59.84 37.68
N SER A 3 19.33 61.09 37.95
CA SER A 3 18.00 61.62 38.16
C SER A 3 17.55 62.40 36.91
N THR A 4 16.30 62.88 36.93
CA THR A 4 15.72 64.00 36.15
C THR A 4 15.29 63.75 34.70
N ALA A 5 13.97 63.51 34.51
CA ALA A 5 13.17 64.08 33.41
C ALA A 5 11.65 63.93 33.68
N ARG A 6 11.17 64.38 34.85
CA ARG A 6 9.75 64.68 35.08
C ARG A 6 9.65 66.16 35.39
N GLY A 7 9.23 66.97 34.42
CA GLY A 7 8.96 68.38 34.70
C GLY A 7 9.10 69.34 33.53
N VAL A 8 8.55 69.04 32.34
CA VAL A 8 8.35 70.07 31.30
C VAL A 8 7.11 69.76 30.45
N LEU A 9 5.93 69.57 31.05
CA LEU A 9 4.66 69.60 30.29
C LEU A 9 3.48 70.23 31.06
N SER A 10 3.74 70.85 32.22
CA SER A 10 2.72 71.56 32.99
C SER A 10 2.85 73.07 32.79
N ARG A 11 2.66 73.58 31.57
CA ARG A 11 2.51 75.01 31.27
C ARG A 11 1.97 75.23 29.84
N ILE A 12 0.75 74.76 29.58
CA ILE A 12 -0.04 75.23 28.43
C ILE A 12 -1.49 75.43 28.90
N PRO A 13 -2.05 76.66 28.84
CA PRO A 13 -3.40 76.94 29.31
C PRO A 13 -4.49 76.29 28.43
N ALA A 14 -5.53 75.78 29.08
CA ALA A 14 -6.54 74.87 28.50
C ALA A 14 -7.51 75.49 27.47
N LYS A 15 -7.43 76.79 27.18
CA LYS A 15 -8.44 77.51 26.37
C LYS A 15 -8.10 77.70 24.88
N LEU A 16 -7.06 77.04 24.36
CA LEU A 16 -6.63 77.15 22.94
C LEU A 16 -6.52 75.78 22.22
N ARG A 17 -7.15 74.71 22.75
CA ARG A 17 -7.03 73.34 22.21
C ARG A 17 -8.15 72.90 21.24
N LEU A 18 -8.98 73.80 20.76
CA LEU A 18 -9.90 73.57 19.64
C LEU A 18 -9.83 74.82 18.76
N PRO A 19 -9.51 74.79 17.44
CA PRO A 19 -9.67 73.71 16.47
C PRO A 19 -8.48 73.57 15.48
N LEU A 20 -7.63 72.54 15.61
CA LEU A 20 -6.59 72.27 14.60
C LEU A 20 -6.24 70.79 14.42
N ALA A 21 -7.07 69.89 14.98
CA ALA A 21 -6.96 68.44 14.80
C ALA A 21 -7.99 67.87 13.80
N GLY A 22 -8.90 68.69 13.28
CA GLY A 22 -10.02 68.23 12.45
C GLY A 22 -9.72 68.10 10.95
N THR A 23 -8.67 68.74 10.43
CA THR A 23 -8.41 68.80 8.98
C THR A 23 -7.26 67.90 8.50
N VAL A 24 -6.35 67.45 9.38
CA VAL A 24 -5.28 66.52 9.01
C VAL A 24 -5.73 65.06 9.05
N ALA A 25 -6.73 64.73 9.88
CA ALA A 25 -7.27 63.36 9.97
C ALA A 25 -8.08 62.95 8.73
N LEU A 26 -8.75 63.89 8.04
CA LEU A 26 -9.52 63.57 6.83
C LEU A 26 -8.65 63.46 5.55
N ALA A 27 -7.51 64.15 5.50
CA ALA A 27 -6.61 64.06 4.33
C ALA A 27 -5.78 62.76 4.35
N LEU A 28 -5.47 62.21 5.53
CA LEU A 28 -4.76 60.93 5.65
C LEU A 28 -5.68 59.71 5.46
N LEU A 29 -7.00 59.86 5.60
CA LEU A 29 -7.95 58.79 5.27
C LEU A 29 -8.30 58.73 3.76
N ALA A 30 -8.05 59.79 3.00
CA ALA A 30 -8.31 59.83 1.56
C ALA A 30 -7.12 59.38 0.68
N ALA A 31 -5.90 59.31 1.23
CA ALA A 31 -4.68 58.94 0.48
C ALA A 31 -4.22 57.48 0.72
N GLY A 32 -4.84 56.75 1.65
CA GLY A 32 -4.53 55.33 1.94
C GLY A 32 -5.40 54.30 1.22
N LEU A 33 -6.29 54.76 0.34
CA LEU A 33 -7.27 53.94 -0.39
C LEU A 33 -6.97 53.87 -1.89
N THR A 34 -5.69 53.95 -2.27
CA THR A 34 -5.24 53.61 -3.62
C THR A 34 -5.12 52.10 -3.76
N LEU A 35 -6.19 51.49 -4.27
CA LEU A 35 -6.16 50.39 -5.23
C LEU A 35 -5.42 49.10 -4.80
N PHE A 36 -6.06 48.30 -3.95
CA PHE A 36 -6.06 46.85 -4.19
C PHE A 36 -7.07 46.56 -5.30
N LEU A 37 -6.69 46.85 -6.54
CA LEU A 37 -7.33 46.16 -7.65
C LEU A 37 -6.90 44.70 -7.55
N PRO A 38 -7.84 43.73 -7.44
CA PRO A 38 -7.49 42.34 -7.49
C PRO A 38 -6.84 42.10 -8.85
N ASP A 39 -5.59 41.67 -8.84
CA ASP A 39 -4.93 41.12 -10.02
C ASP A 39 -5.70 39.84 -10.38
N PRO A 40 -6.60 39.86 -11.38
CA PRO A 40 -7.66 38.86 -11.47
C PRO A 40 -7.13 37.43 -11.69
N ASP A 41 -5.92 37.32 -12.26
CA ASP A 41 -5.39 36.06 -12.75
C ASP A 41 -4.09 35.65 -12.02
N GLY A 42 -3.22 36.59 -11.63
CA GLY A 42 -1.94 36.28 -10.96
C GLY A 42 -2.06 36.04 -9.45
N GLY A 43 -3.00 36.72 -8.79
CA GLY A 43 -3.16 36.68 -7.34
C GLY A 43 -3.73 35.34 -6.83
N ARG A 44 -4.66 34.74 -7.58
CA ARG A 44 -5.33 33.51 -7.19
C ARG A 44 -4.41 32.30 -7.29
N LEU A 45 -3.65 32.18 -8.38
CA LEU A 45 -2.63 31.13 -8.50
C LEU A 45 -1.62 31.19 -7.34
N ALA A 46 -1.15 32.39 -6.97
CA ALA A 46 -0.25 32.56 -5.84
C ALA A 46 -0.90 32.16 -4.52
N ALA A 47 -2.18 32.50 -4.31
CA ALA A 47 -2.96 32.12 -3.13
C ALA A 47 -3.13 30.60 -3.03
N ASN A 48 -3.54 29.93 -4.11
CA ASN A 48 -3.72 28.49 -4.17
C ASN A 48 -2.40 27.74 -3.97
N ARG A 49 -1.30 28.21 -4.58
CA ARG A 49 0.05 27.66 -4.33
C ARG A 49 0.48 27.82 -2.87
N ALA A 50 0.17 28.97 -2.26
CA ALA A 50 0.44 29.18 -0.84
C ALA A 50 -0.44 28.29 0.06
N GLN A 51 -1.68 28.01 -0.34
CA GLN A 51 -2.57 27.06 0.33
C GLN A 51 -2.01 25.63 0.23
N LEU A 52 -1.67 25.15 -0.97
CA LEU A 52 -1.04 23.84 -1.20
C LEU A 52 0.20 23.64 -0.32
N LYS A 53 1.07 24.66 -0.22
CA LYS A 53 2.29 24.58 0.60
C LYS A 53 2.02 24.40 2.10
N ARG A 54 0.86 24.87 2.59
CA ARG A 54 0.46 24.76 4.00
C ARG A 54 -0.50 23.60 4.27
N ALA A 55 -1.19 23.11 3.24
CA ALA A 55 -2.14 22.01 3.33
C ALA A 55 -1.50 20.76 3.93
N CYS A 56 -2.29 20.00 4.66
CA CYS A 56 -1.90 18.78 5.38
C CYS A 56 -0.70 19.02 6.32
N GLY A 57 -0.60 20.23 6.90
CA GLY A 57 0.52 20.64 7.73
C GLY A 57 1.87 20.60 6.99
N GLY A 58 1.87 20.80 5.67
CA GLY A 58 3.05 20.78 4.82
C GLY A 58 3.60 19.37 4.52
N LEU A 59 2.77 18.32 4.65
CA LEU A 59 3.16 16.94 4.32
C LEU A 59 3.06 16.61 2.83
N LEU A 60 2.38 17.43 2.04
CA LEU A 60 2.22 17.19 0.61
C LEU A 60 3.52 17.53 -0.16
N PRO A 61 3.88 16.75 -1.21
CA PRO A 61 5.04 17.03 -2.05
C PRO A 61 4.77 18.21 -2.98
N TYR A 62 5.02 19.43 -2.48
CA TYR A 62 4.71 20.68 -3.20
C TYR A 62 5.26 20.72 -4.63
N SER A 63 6.49 20.26 -4.86
CA SER A 63 7.10 20.28 -6.19
C SER A 63 6.41 19.39 -7.21
N GLU A 64 5.78 18.29 -6.78
CA GLU A 64 5.02 17.39 -7.66
C GLU A 64 3.61 17.93 -7.91
N LEU A 65 3.02 18.62 -6.93
CA LEU A 65 1.63 19.08 -7.00
C LEU A 65 1.45 20.50 -7.55
N VAL A 66 2.48 21.35 -7.55
CA VAL A 66 2.37 22.77 -7.95
C VAL A 66 1.86 22.98 -9.38
N GLY A 67 2.10 22.00 -10.27
CA GLY A 67 1.61 22.01 -11.65
C GLY A 67 0.11 21.71 -11.79
N HIS A 68 -0.51 21.12 -10.76
CA HIS A 68 -1.93 20.79 -10.73
C HIS A 68 -2.80 21.89 -10.12
N VAL A 69 -2.19 22.99 -9.65
CA VAL A 69 -2.89 24.07 -8.98
C VAL A 69 -3.51 25.02 -10.01
N PRO A 70 -4.84 25.14 -10.08
CA PRO A 70 -5.49 26.06 -11.00
C PRO A 70 -5.33 27.52 -10.56
N ASP A 71 -5.45 28.43 -11.52
CA ASP A 71 -5.42 29.87 -11.31
C ASP A 71 -6.82 30.51 -11.28
N ASP A 72 -7.85 29.79 -11.72
CA ASP A 72 -9.22 30.28 -11.90
C ASP A 72 -10.20 29.83 -10.81
N ALA A 73 -9.95 28.74 -10.09
CA ALA A 73 -10.81 28.22 -9.01
C ALA A 73 -10.25 28.45 -7.59
N GLU A 74 -11.11 28.66 -6.59
CA GLU A 74 -10.71 28.74 -5.18
C GLU A 74 -10.52 27.33 -4.58
N GLY A 75 -9.46 27.14 -3.80
CA GLY A 75 -9.19 25.87 -3.14
C GLY A 75 -9.97 25.69 -1.84
N THR A 76 -10.67 24.57 -1.69
CA THR A 76 -11.32 24.14 -0.45
C THR A 76 -10.45 23.11 0.25
N LEU A 77 -10.05 23.39 1.49
CA LEU A 77 -9.20 22.50 2.30
C LEU A 77 -10.00 21.92 3.46
N ASP A 78 -10.17 20.61 3.47
CA ASP A 78 -10.62 19.84 4.64
C ASP A 78 -9.45 19.01 5.18
N GLN A 79 -9.14 19.14 6.47
CA GLN A 79 -8.02 18.41 7.06
C GLN A 79 -8.18 18.17 8.56
N TYR A 80 -7.89 16.95 8.99
CA TYR A 80 -7.88 16.56 10.39
C TYR A 80 -6.91 15.38 10.64
N GLY A 81 -6.65 15.05 11.90
CA GLY A 81 -5.78 13.94 12.28
C GLY A 81 -4.78 14.32 13.36
N THR A 82 -4.22 13.31 14.03
CA THR A 82 -3.31 13.51 15.17
C THR A 82 -2.01 14.23 14.78
N LEU A 83 -1.60 14.17 13.51
CA LEU A 83 -0.43 14.89 12.99
C LEU A 83 -0.65 16.39 12.79
N LEU A 84 -1.91 16.79 12.62
CA LEU A 84 -2.30 18.20 12.39
C LEU A 84 -2.71 18.88 13.70
N GLN A 85 -3.35 18.12 14.59
CA GLN A 85 -3.82 18.60 15.88
C GLN A 85 -3.36 17.63 17.00
N PRO A 86 -2.08 17.71 17.42
CA PRO A 86 -1.56 16.86 18.48
C PRO A 86 -2.38 17.00 19.76
N GLY A 87 -2.76 15.88 20.38
CA GLY A 87 -3.53 15.85 21.63
C GLY A 87 -5.05 15.79 21.45
N GLN A 88 -5.58 15.92 20.23
CA GLN A 88 -6.95 15.54 19.94
C GLN A 88 -7.04 14.04 19.63
N GLU A 89 -8.04 13.36 20.19
CA GLU A 89 -8.29 11.96 19.87
C GLU A 89 -8.80 11.83 18.43
N SER A 90 -8.01 11.19 17.57
CA SER A 90 -8.43 10.83 16.23
C SER A 90 -7.91 9.42 15.88
N ARG A 91 -8.73 8.66 15.15
CA ARG A 91 -8.32 7.39 14.57
C ARG A 91 -7.40 7.59 13.37
N SER A 92 -7.50 8.73 12.70
CA SER A 92 -6.67 9.12 11.56
C SER A 92 -5.38 9.81 12.01
N LEU A 93 -4.25 9.45 11.37
CA LEU A 93 -3.01 10.22 11.50
C LEU A 93 -3.12 11.50 10.67
N LEU A 94 -3.63 11.36 9.45
CA LEU A 94 -3.88 12.43 8.49
C LEU A 94 -5.11 12.08 7.66
N HIS A 95 -6.05 12.98 7.56
CA HIS A 95 -7.03 13.02 6.48
C HIS A 95 -6.95 14.42 5.91
N CYS A 96 -6.78 14.53 4.61
CA CYS A 96 -6.57 15.81 3.96
C CYS A 96 -7.11 15.77 2.53
N SER A 97 -8.11 16.60 2.26
CA SER A 97 -8.59 16.88 0.91
C SER A 97 -8.37 18.36 0.59
N LEU A 98 -7.71 18.62 -0.54
CA LEU A 98 -7.60 19.96 -1.11
C LEU A 98 -8.18 19.91 -2.53
N GLU A 99 -9.34 20.53 -2.70
CA GLU A 99 -10.14 20.47 -3.92
C GLU A 99 -10.29 21.85 -4.55
N TRP A 100 -10.33 21.89 -5.88
CA TRP A 100 -10.64 23.07 -6.67
C TRP A 100 -11.83 22.76 -7.58
N GLU A 101 -12.91 23.52 -7.43
CA GLU A 101 -14.17 23.28 -8.14
C GLU A 101 -13.96 23.19 -9.66
N GLY A 102 -14.32 22.05 -10.27
CA GLY A 102 -14.16 21.82 -11.71
C GLY A 102 -12.77 21.38 -12.18
N HIS A 103 -11.75 21.43 -11.32
CA HIS A 103 -10.37 21.02 -11.65
C HIS A 103 -9.97 19.70 -11.00
N GLY A 104 -10.65 19.31 -9.92
CA GLY A 104 -10.32 18.15 -9.11
C GLY A 104 -9.51 18.54 -7.87
N GLY A 105 -8.88 17.59 -7.23
CA GLY A 105 -8.14 17.80 -6.01
C GLY A 105 -7.12 16.72 -5.70
N VAL A 106 -6.47 16.91 -4.56
CA VAL A 106 -5.59 15.93 -3.94
C VAL A 106 -6.24 15.43 -2.66
N HIS A 107 -6.39 14.12 -2.55
CA HIS A 107 -6.92 13.46 -1.36
C HIS A 107 -5.87 12.51 -0.79
N VAL A 108 -5.57 12.64 0.50
CA VAL A 108 -4.62 11.78 1.18
C VAL A 108 -5.16 11.38 2.54
N GLU A 109 -5.10 10.08 2.82
CA GLU A 109 -5.38 9.54 4.14
C GLU A 109 -4.20 8.73 4.63
N ALA A 110 -3.87 8.88 5.90
CA ALA A 110 -2.93 8.04 6.60
C ALA A 110 -3.52 7.61 7.93
N ALA A 111 -3.40 6.33 8.25
CA ALA A 111 -3.81 5.80 9.54
C ALA A 111 -2.86 4.71 10.01
N THR A 112 -2.79 4.54 11.33
CA THR A 112 -2.04 3.44 11.93
C THR A 112 -2.64 2.10 11.53
N LEU A 113 -1.81 1.10 11.25
CA LEU A 113 -2.25 -0.26 10.97
C LEU A 113 -2.63 -1.05 12.24
N VAL A 114 -3.09 -0.38 13.30
CA VAL A 114 -3.81 -1.03 14.41
C VAL A 114 -5.21 -1.45 13.95
N ASN A 115 -5.79 -0.66 13.04
CA ASN A 115 -6.99 -1.01 12.32
C ASN A 115 -6.59 -1.84 11.10
N HIS A 116 -7.43 -2.80 10.73
CA HIS A 116 -7.22 -3.59 9.51
C HIS A 116 -7.16 -2.66 8.31
N LEU A 117 -6.42 -3.05 7.26
CA LEU A 117 -6.56 -2.36 5.98
C LEU A 117 -8.03 -2.38 5.57
N PRO A 118 -8.57 -1.29 5.01
CA PRO A 118 -9.91 -1.28 4.43
C PRO A 118 -9.96 -2.05 3.09
N TYR A 119 -8.94 -2.85 2.81
CA TYR A 119 -8.73 -3.61 1.58
C TYR A 119 -8.46 -5.07 1.94
N GLU A 120 -8.88 -5.96 1.05
CA GLU A 120 -8.56 -7.37 1.17
C GLU A 120 -7.07 -7.59 0.91
N LEU A 121 -6.54 -8.61 1.58
CA LEU A 121 -5.11 -8.96 1.59
C LEU A 121 -4.98 -10.46 1.36
N LYS A 122 -5.75 -10.98 0.41
CA LYS A 122 -5.64 -12.37 -0.01
C LYS A 122 -4.57 -12.48 -1.09
N THR A 123 -4.04 -13.69 -1.24
CA THR A 123 -3.06 -14.00 -2.30
C THR A 123 -3.61 -13.62 -3.67
N ASP A 124 -4.87 -13.93 -3.97
CA ASP A 124 -5.46 -13.70 -5.29
C ASP A 124 -5.62 -12.21 -5.61
N ASP A 125 -6.07 -11.40 -4.64
CA ASP A 125 -6.16 -9.93 -4.79
C ASP A 125 -4.79 -9.27 -5.01
N LEU A 126 -3.73 -9.88 -4.47
CA LEU A 126 -2.36 -9.40 -4.62
C LEU A 126 -1.72 -9.85 -5.94
N LEU A 127 -2.31 -10.85 -6.62
CA LEU A 127 -1.88 -11.33 -7.94
C LEU A 127 -2.80 -10.87 -9.09
N ALA A 128 -3.98 -10.32 -8.77
CA ALA A 128 -4.92 -9.72 -9.74
C ALA A 128 -4.30 -8.58 -10.57
N PRO A 129 -4.91 -8.10 -11.65
CA PRO A 129 -4.40 -6.94 -12.40
C PRO A 129 -4.24 -5.68 -11.53
N GLY A 130 -3.23 -4.87 -11.86
CA GLY A 130 -2.93 -3.66 -11.11
C GLY A 130 -1.51 -3.14 -11.36
N HIS A 131 -1.07 -2.27 -10.46
CA HIS A 131 0.22 -1.62 -10.56
C HIS A 131 1.01 -1.73 -9.25
N GLU A 132 2.32 -1.94 -9.36
CA GLU A 132 3.22 -2.13 -8.22
C GLU A 132 4.53 -1.35 -8.40
N ALA A 133 5.21 -1.06 -7.29
CA ALA A 133 6.51 -0.38 -7.32
C ALA A 133 7.56 -1.15 -6.51
N PRO A 134 8.74 -1.48 -7.11
CA PRO A 134 9.81 -2.15 -6.39
C PRO A 134 10.32 -1.35 -5.18
N GLY A 135 10.35 -1.99 -4.03
CA GLY A 135 10.73 -1.41 -2.73
C GLY A 135 9.59 -0.73 -1.98
N VAL A 136 8.37 -0.72 -2.51
CA VAL A 136 7.17 -0.17 -1.86
C VAL A 136 6.24 -1.32 -1.50
N THR A 137 5.78 -1.38 -0.25
CA THR A 137 4.70 -2.30 0.12
C THR A 137 3.37 -1.63 -0.21
N GLY A 138 2.78 -1.94 -1.34
CA GLY A 138 1.60 -1.26 -1.80
C GLY A 138 1.26 -1.58 -3.25
N ARG A 139 0.01 -1.34 -3.59
CA ARG A 139 -0.56 -1.64 -4.90
C ARG A 139 -1.62 -0.59 -5.24
N TYR A 140 -1.74 -0.29 -6.53
CA TYR A 140 -2.95 0.29 -7.12
C TYR A 140 -3.68 -0.83 -7.84
N GLY A 141 -4.85 -1.23 -7.36
CA GLY A 141 -5.65 -2.28 -8.02
C GLY A 141 -6.60 -1.67 -9.04
N ASP A 142 -6.59 -2.18 -10.27
CA ASP A 142 -7.35 -1.58 -11.38
C ASP A 142 -8.87 -1.62 -11.14
N ASP A 143 -9.38 -2.73 -10.59
CA ASP A 143 -10.80 -2.88 -10.25
C ASP A 143 -11.23 -1.96 -9.11
N SER A 144 -10.34 -1.78 -8.13
CA SER A 144 -10.59 -0.93 -6.96
C SER A 144 -10.41 0.56 -7.25
N LYS A 145 -9.63 0.90 -8.30
CA LYS A 145 -9.11 2.24 -8.62
C LYS A 145 -8.52 2.97 -7.42
N ARG A 146 -7.88 2.23 -6.50
CA ARG A 146 -7.37 2.77 -5.25
C ARG A 146 -5.94 2.32 -5.00
N LEU A 147 -5.10 3.30 -4.68
CA LEU A 147 -3.75 3.10 -4.19
C LEU A 147 -3.74 2.94 -2.67
N TRP A 148 -3.00 1.95 -2.19
CA TRP A 148 -2.59 1.89 -0.79
C TRP A 148 -1.11 1.56 -0.67
N ILE A 149 -0.46 2.13 0.34
CA ILE A 149 0.92 1.88 0.72
C ILE A 149 1.00 1.61 2.21
N VAL A 150 1.78 0.62 2.63
CA VAL A 150 2.10 0.34 4.03
C VAL A 150 3.56 0.69 4.29
N ALA A 151 3.77 1.57 5.26
CA ALA A 151 5.09 2.03 5.69
C ALA A 151 5.36 1.64 7.15
N GLU A 152 6.64 1.42 7.45
CA GLU A 152 7.11 1.01 8.78
C GLU A 152 7.53 2.21 9.62
N CYS A 153 7.25 2.10 10.92
CA CYS A 153 7.70 2.97 11.98
C CYS A 153 8.17 2.15 13.18
N PRO A 154 9.37 1.55 13.15
CA PRO A 154 9.82 0.57 14.16
C PRO A 154 9.82 1.09 15.61
N ARG A 155 10.02 2.40 15.80
CA ARG A 155 9.96 3.05 17.13
C ARG A 155 8.54 3.36 17.61
N GLY A 156 7.54 3.04 16.79
CA GLY A 156 6.14 3.32 17.04
C GLY A 156 5.72 4.73 16.60
N LEU A 157 4.45 4.86 16.25
CA LEU A 157 3.80 6.13 15.95
C LEU A 157 3.36 6.81 17.26
N THR A 158 3.62 8.12 17.39
CA THR A 158 3.33 8.91 18.59
C THR A 158 1.86 9.30 18.68
N GLY A 159 1.42 9.79 19.85
CA GLY A 159 0.06 10.32 20.04
C GLY A 159 -1.04 9.27 20.10
N ARG A 160 -0.71 8.00 20.40
CA ARG A 160 -1.66 6.88 20.42
C ARG A 160 -1.63 6.12 21.74
N ALA A 161 -2.81 5.65 22.15
CA ALA A 161 -2.96 4.77 23.31
C ALA A 161 -2.40 3.35 23.08
N ARG A 162 -2.42 2.87 21.83
CA ARG A 162 -1.81 1.59 21.43
C ARG A 162 -0.62 1.87 20.51
N PRO A 163 0.58 1.35 20.82
CA PRO A 163 1.72 1.45 19.92
C PRO A 163 1.42 0.72 18.61
N SER A 164 1.78 1.34 17.49
CA SER A 164 1.67 0.78 16.13
C SER A 164 3.00 1.00 15.44
N ALA A 165 3.57 -0.05 14.86
CA ALA A 165 4.83 0.03 14.13
C ALA A 165 4.62 0.11 12.62
N GLN A 166 3.37 0.13 12.15
CA GLN A 166 3.02 0.28 10.75
C GLN A 166 1.90 1.31 10.58
N MET A 167 1.90 1.97 9.43
CA MET A 167 0.81 2.83 8.96
C MET A 167 0.48 2.49 7.52
N TYR A 168 -0.76 2.74 7.12
CA TYR A 168 -1.13 2.74 5.71
C TYR A 168 -1.43 4.17 5.26
N VAL A 169 -1.12 4.43 3.99
CA VAL A 169 -1.37 5.70 3.29
C VAL A 169 -2.12 5.38 2.02
N THR A 170 -3.23 6.09 1.80
CA THR A 170 -3.92 6.15 0.51
C THR A 170 -3.73 7.55 -0.05
N ALA A 171 -3.55 7.65 -1.35
CA ALA A 171 -3.51 8.93 -2.03
C ALA A 171 -4.27 8.82 -3.34
N TYR A 172 -4.90 9.93 -3.72
CA TYR A 172 -5.62 10.10 -4.95
C TYR A 172 -5.36 11.51 -5.46
N LEU A 173 -5.11 11.62 -6.76
CA LEU A 173 -4.92 12.91 -7.42
C LEU A 173 -5.71 12.91 -8.73
N ASP A 174 -6.68 13.80 -8.83
CA ASP A 174 -7.53 13.90 -10.02
C ASP A 174 -6.68 14.11 -11.28
N LYS A 175 -6.99 13.32 -12.31
CA LYS A 175 -6.33 13.38 -13.63
C LYS A 175 -4.81 13.15 -13.57
N ALA A 176 -4.31 12.46 -12.54
CA ALA A 176 -2.91 12.07 -12.45
C ALA A 176 -2.66 10.67 -13.04
N SER A 177 -1.41 10.43 -13.43
CA SER A 177 -0.97 9.07 -13.74
C SER A 177 -0.82 8.25 -12.46
N VAL A 178 -0.98 6.93 -12.56
CA VAL A 178 -0.77 5.99 -11.44
C VAL A 178 0.61 6.17 -10.81
N ARG A 179 1.64 6.45 -11.62
CA ARG A 179 2.99 6.75 -11.12
C ARG A 179 3.02 7.97 -10.21
N THR A 180 2.34 9.06 -10.60
CA THR A 180 2.26 10.27 -9.79
C THR A 180 1.54 10.00 -8.47
N GLU A 181 0.47 9.21 -8.48
CA GLU A 181 -0.21 8.82 -7.24
C GLU A 181 0.69 7.97 -6.32
N PHE A 182 1.44 7.01 -6.87
CA PHE A 182 2.43 6.24 -6.11
C PHE A 182 3.50 7.13 -5.47
N ARG A 183 4.05 8.09 -6.23
CA ARG A 183 5.05 9.02 -5.73
C ARG A 183 4.48 9.92 -4.64
N LEU A 184 3.25 10.41 -4.83
CA LEU A 184 2.53 11.19 -3.83
C LEU A 184 2.34 10.39 -2.53
N ALA A 185 1.82 9.16 -2.59
CA ALA A 185 1.60 8.34 -1.42
C ALA A 185 2.91 7.98 -0.69
N VAL A 186 3.97 7.64 -1.42
CA VAL A 186 5.29 7.38 -0.82
C VAL A 186 5.85 8.64 -0.18
N ALA A 187 5.78 9.79 -0.85
CA ALA A 187 6.28 11.05 -0.32
C ALA A 187 5.54 11.45 0.97
N VAL A 188 4.22 11.25 1.03
CA VAL A 188 3.46 11.50 2.26
C VAL A 188 3.84 10.50 3.35
N ALA A 189 3.94 9.21 3.04
CA ALA A 189 4.39 8.20 4.01
C ALA A 189 5.77 8.54 4.59
N ASP A 190 6.72 8.95 3.75
CA ASP A 190 8.05 9.37 4.18
C ASP A 190 8.01 10.64 5.04
N ALA A 191 7.20 11.63 4.65
CA ALA A 191 7.04 12.87 5.41
C ALA A 191 6.44 12.61 6.80
N ILE A 192 5.47 11.70 6.90
CA ILE A 192 4.92 11.25 8.18
C ILE A 192 6.00 10.52 8.99
N ALA A 193 6.73 9.58 8.38
CA ALA A 193 7.77 8.81 9.07
C ALA A 193 8.89 9.70 9.62
N GLN A 194 9.26 10.76 8.89
CA GLN A 194 10.22 11.77 9.35
C GLN A 194 9.68 12.56 10.54
N ARG A 195 8.44 13.03 10.46
CA ARG A 195 7.77 13.80 11.53
C ARG A 195 7.61 12.99 12.81
N GLU A 196 7.25 11.72 12.66
CA GLU A 196 7.06 10.78 13.77
C GLU A 196 8.38 10.20 14.30
N HIS A 197 9.52 10.64 13.76
CA HIS A 197 10.83 10.14 14.14
C HIS A 197 10.89 8.61 14.09
N CYS A 198 10.36 7.99 13.04
CA CYS A 198 10.34 6.53 12.91
C CYS A 198 11.74 5.87 12.92
N GLY A 199 12.80 6.68 12.82
CA GLY A 199 14.17 6.25 13.06
C GLY A 199 14.84 5.82 11.77
N THR A 200 15.29 6.80 10.98
CA THR A 200 16.30 6.57 9.96
C THR A 200 17.63 6.22 10.64
N THR A 201 17.78 5.00 11.12
CA THR A 201 19.09 4.34 11.11
C THR A 201 19.40 4.11 9.63
N PRO A 202 20.58 4.50 9.13
CA PRO A 202 20.84 4.57 7.70
C PRO A 202 20.47 3.24 7.08
N ALA A 203 19.48 3.30 6.20
CA ALA A 203 19.26 2.22 5.29
C ALA A 203 20.63 1.93 4.60
N PRO A 204 20.96 0.65 4.33
CA PRO A 204 22.29 0.27 3.85
C PRO A 204 22.80 1.24 2.78
N PRO A 205 24.11 1.57 2.75
CA PRO A 205 24.65 2.60 1.86
C PRO A 205 24.03 2.51 0.45
N GLY A 206 23.22 3.51 0.07
CA GLY A 206 22.42 3.50 -1.16
C GLY A 206 20.89 3.58 -0.99
N SER A 207 20.35 3.67 0.23
CA SER A 207 18.90 3.76 0.42
C SER A 207 18.44 5.14 0.91
N ALA A 208 18.28 6.03 -0.07
CA ALA A 208 17.32 7.13 0.02
C ALA A 208 15.90 6.55 0.14
N PRO A 209 14.91 7.34 0.58
CA PRO A 209 13.51 6.94 0.44
C PRO A 209 13.27 6.55 -1.02
N LYS A 210 12.77 5.33 -1.25
CA LYS A 210 12.55 4.81 -2.60
C LYS A 210 11.28 5.44 -3.14
N VAL A 211 11.35 6.73 -3.47
CA VAL A 211 10.39 7.35 -4.38
C VAL A 211 10.38 6.46 -5.62
N PRO A 212 9.22 5.91 -6.00
CA PRO A 212 9.16 4.88 -7.02
C PRO A 212 9.59 5.50 -8.35
N ALA A 213 10.83 5.18 -8.76
CA ALA A 213 11.39 5.66 -10.01
C ALA A 213 10.62 5.10 -11.22
N ARG A 214 9.95 3.97 -11.04
CA ARG A 214 9.07 3.32 -12.02
C ARG A 214 7.92 2.63 -11.32
N VAL A 215 6.83 2.44 -12.04
CA VAL A 215 5.70 1.60 -11.66
C VAL A 215 5.60 0.49 -12.70
N ILE A 216 5.33 -0.73 -12.25
CA ILE A 216 5.20 -1.89 -13.11
C ILE A 216 3.71 -2.22 -13.20
N ASP A 217 3.22 -2.28 -14.43
CA ASP A 217 1.91 -2.83 -14.75
C ASP A 217 1.99 -4.36 -14.59
N THR A 218 1.17 -4.90 -13.69
CA THR A 218 1.17 -6.30 -13.30
C THR A 218 0.17 -7.13 -14.09
N TYR A 219 -0.20 -6.74 -15.32
CA TYR A 219 -0.99 -7.62 -16.18
C TYR A 219 -0.59 -7.64 -17.66
N GLN A 220 -0.83 -8.80 -18.30
CA GLN A 220 -0.63 -9.07 -19.72
C GLN A 220 -1.92 -9.68 -20.29
N GLU A 221 -2.90 -8.85 -20.59
CA GLU A 221 -3.98 -9.15 -21.54
C GLU A 221 -4.58 -7.79 -21.90
N HIS A 222 -4.08 -7.12 -22.92
CA HIS A 222 -4.91 -7.02 -24.11
C HIS A 222 -4.33 -7.68 -25.36
N ASP A 223 -5.27 -8.32 -26.05
CA ASP A 223 -5.28 -8.85 -27.39
C ASP A 223 -4.52 -8.04 -28.43
N ALA A 224 -4.20 -8.76 -29.50
CA ALA A 224 -3.54 -8.39 -30.74
C ALA A 224 -4.07 -7.16 -31.51
N ASP A 225 -5.02 -6.40 -30.98
CA ASP A 225 -5.60 -5.25 -31.64
C ASP A 225 -5.06 -3.97 -31.00
N GLY A 226 -4.01 -3.41 -31.62
CA GLY A 226 -3.30 -2.21 -31.19
C GLY A 226 -4.22 -0.97 -31.01
N GLY A 227 -4.96 -0.95 -29.92
CA GLY A 227 -5.69 0.21 -29.43
C GLY A 227 -4.69 1.25 -28.90
N PRO A 228 -4.98 2.55 -29.10
CA PRO A 228 -4.10 3.61 -28.62
C PRO A 228 -4.00 3.53 -27.09
N VAL A 229 -2.77 3.34 -26.61
CA VAL A 229 -2.42 3.70 -25.23
C VAL A 229 -2.61 5.21 -25.15
N GLU A 230 -3.56 5.69 -24.33
CA GLU A 230 -3.72 7.13 -24.15
C GLU A 230 -2.38 7.73 -23.74
N GLU A 231 -1.95 8.70 -24.54
CA GLU A 231 -0.62 9.28 -24.53
C GLU A 231 -0.48 10.18 -23.28
N GLY A 232 -0.01 9.62 -22.16
CA GLY A 232 0.20 10.36 -20.91
C GLY A 232 1.33 9.82 -20.05
N ASP A 233 2.54 10.37 -20.17
CA ASP A 233 3.70 10.22 -19.25
C ASP A 233 3.85 8.84 -18.53
N HIS A 234 3.77 7.75 -19.30
CA HIS A 234 3.89 6.39 -18.78
C HIS A 234 5.34 5.89 -18.91
N ASP A 235 6.11 5.94 -17.82
CA ASP A 235 7.30 5.08 -17.63
C ASP A 235 6.89 3.69 -17.07
N SER A 236 5.67 3.21 -17.36
CA SER A 236 5.26 1.86 -16.99
C SER A 236 5.89 0.86 -17.94
N VAL A 237 6.64 -0.10 -17.39
CA VAL A 237 7.18 -1.20 -18.19
C VAL A 237 6.12 -2.28 -18.20
N ARG A 238 5.45 -2.45 -19.34
CA ARG A 238 4.59 -3.62 -19.58
C ARG A 238 5.45 -4.87 -19.58
N VAL A 239 5.07 -5.87 -18.78
CA VAL A 239 5.78 -7.14 -18.68
C VAL A 239 4.89 -8.26 -19.18
N ASP A 240 5.45 -9.11 -20.05
CA ASP A 240 4.69 -10.20 -20.65
C ASP A 240 4.17 -11.18 -19.60
N ARG A 241 4.89 -11.49 -18.53
CA ARG A 241 4.28 -12.17 -17.37
C ARG A 241 4.82 -11.56 -16.10
N PRO A 242 4.01 -10.75 -15.39
CA PRO A 242 4.41 -10.13 -14.13
C PRO A 242 5.03 -11.14 -13.18
N GLY A 243 6.20 -10.80 -12.65
CA GLY A 243 6.89 -11.62 -11.66
C GLY A 243 7.46 -12.95 -12.17
N ARG A 244 7.41 -13.24 -13.48
CA ARG A 244 7.90 -14.53 -14.00
C ARG A 244 9.38 -14.71 -13.69
N GLY A 245 9.70 -15.84 -13.05
CA GLY A 245 11.08 -16.19 -12.69
C GLY A 245 11.72 -15.25 -11.66
N ILE A 246 10.91 -14.50 -10.89
CA ILE A 246 11.46 -13.63 -9.84
C ILE A 246 12.24 -14.46 -8.82
N ALA A 247 13.45 -13.98 -8.47
CA ALA A 247 14.41 -14.74 -7.68
C ALA A 247 13.84 -15.27 -6.35
N LYS A 248 12.97 -14.50 -5.68
CA LYS A 248 12.35 -14.89 -4.40
C LYS A 248 11.32 -16.04 -4.53
N CYS A 249 10.86 -16.33 -5.74
CA CYS A 249 9.92 -17.42 -6.04
C CYS A 249 10.57 -18.58 -6.84
N ALA A 250 11.82 -18.43 -7.26
CA ALA A 250 12.53 -19.42 -8.08
C ALA A 250 12.63 -20.81 -7.43
N TRP A 251 12.52 -20.89 -6.10
CA TRP A 251 12.51 -22.15 -5.35
C TRP A 251 11.36 -23.10 -5.72
N MET A 252 10.25 -22.57 -6.26
CA MET A 252 9.13 -23.38 -6.72
C MET A 252 9.46 -24.15 -8.02
N ALA A 253 10.36 -23.61 -8.87
CA ALA A 253 10.76 -24.22 -10.15
C ALA A 253 12.19 -24.79 -10.15
N ALA A 254 12.83 -24.89 -8.99
CA ALA A 254 14.23 -25.34 -8.92
C ALA A 254 14.35 -26.82 -9.31
N GLU A 255 15.02 -27.11 -10.43
CA GLU A 255 15.24 -28.47 -10.93
C GLU A 255 15.80 -29.40 -9.85
N GLY A 256 15.22 -30.60 -9.73
CA GLY A 256 15.63 -31.62 -8.75
C GLY A 256 15.37 -31.30 -7.27
N SER A 257 14.85 -30.10 -6.96
CA SER A 257 14.59 -29.65 -5.59
C SER A 257 13.25 -28.93 -5.39
N ALA A 258 12.47 -28.82 -6.47
CA ALA A 258 11.12 -28.28 -6.47
C ALA A 258 10.27 -28.98 -5.39
N PRO A 259 9.40 -28.23 -4.70
CA PRO A 259 8.56 -28.76 -3.64
C PRO A 259 7.56 -29.81 -4.15
N LEU A 260 7.18 -29.71 -5.42
CA LEU A 260 6.16 -30.50 -6.09
C LEU A 260 6.75 -31.07 -7.39
N ARG A 261 6.20 -32.20 -7.85
CA ARG A 261 6.66 -32.87 -9.09
C ARG A 261 6.26 -32.07 -10.33
N GLY A 262 6.99 -32.28 -11.43
CA GLY A 262 6.76 -31.63 -12.73
C GLY A 262 7.53 -30.32 -12.90
N THR A 263 7.44 -29.74 -14.09
CA THR A 263 7.97 -28.41 -14.41
C THR A 263 6.96 -27.33 -14.04
N TRP A 264 7.44 -26.29 -13.37
CA TRP A 264 6.61 -25.21 -12.85
C TRP A 264 7.01 -23.86 -13.47
N ILE A 265 6.01 -23.06 -13.81
CA ILE A 265 6.14 -21.63 -14.08
C ILE A 265 5.87 -20.90 -12.79
N THR A 266 6.78 -20.00 -12.42
CA THR A 266 6.64 -19.22 -11.18
C THR A 266 6.44 -17.76 -11.48
N THR A 267 5.45 -17.16 -10.84
CA THR A 267 5.19 -15.72 -10.77
C THR A 267 5.26 -15.27 -9.30
N GLY A 268 5.27 -13.96 -9.07
CA GLY A 268 5.23 -13.39 -7.73
C GLY A 268 5.18 -11.87 -7.73
N ASP A 269 4.89 -11.28 -6.58
CA ASP A 269 4.77 -9.82 -6.47
C ASP A 269 6.10 -9.12 -6.82
N LEU A 270 5.99 -7.94 -7.42
CA LEU A 270 7.10 -7.12 -7.88
C LEU A 270 7.48 -6.02 -6.87
N GLN A 271 6.78 -5.97 -5.74
CA GLN A 271 6.95 -4.97 -4.69
C GLN A 271 8.30 -5.05 -3.98
N GLN A 272 8.98 -6.20 -4.00
CA GLN A 272 10.25 -6.43 -3.26
C GLN A 272 10.17 -5.97 -1.79
N SER A 273 9.01 -6.18 -1.18
CA SER A 273 8.69 -5.70 0.16
C SER A 273 9.34 -6.58 1.24
N ARG A 274 9.65 -5.97 2.39
CA ARG A 274 10.01 -6.71 3.61
C ARG A 274 8.80 -7.10 4.48
N LEU A 275 7.63 -6.55 4.17
CA LEU A 275 6.38 -6.79 4.89
C LEU A 275 5.50 -7.82 4.18
N LEU A 276 5.68 -7.96 2.86
CA LEU A 276 4.84 -8.78 2.00
C LEU A 276 5.70 -9.61 1.06
N ASN A 277 5.27 -10.84 0.82
CA ASN A 277 5.70 -11.65 -0.31
C ASN A 277 4.57 -12.54 -0.78
N VAL A 278 4.37 -12.62 -2.09
CA VAL A 278 3.47 -13.56 -2.75
C VAL A 278 4.21 -14.24 -3.90
N CYS A 279 4.10 -15.55 -3.96
CA CYS A 279 4.61 -16.39 -5.04
C CYS A 279 3.49 -17.33 -5.48
N GLN A 280 3.38 -17.54 -6.78
CA GLN A 280 2.50 -18.55 -7.35
C GLN A 280 3.32 -19.41 -8.32
N GLY A 281 3.06 -20.71 -8.26
CA GLY A 281 3.56 -21.71 -9.19
C GLY A 281 2.38 -22.31 -9.93
N ARG A 282 2.45 -22.38 -11.26
CA ARG A 282 1.53 -23.14 -12.10
C ARG A 282 2.32 -24.20 -12.86
N ARG A 283 1.81 -25.43 -12.93
CA ARG A 283 2.43 -26.48 -13.72
C ARG A 283 2.46 -26.06 -15.19
N TRP A 284 3.58 -26.29 -15.86
CA TRP A 284 3.76 -25.90 -17.26
C TRP A 284 2.80 -26.71 -18.14
N ASP A 285 1.87 -26.02 -18.80
CA ASP A 285 0.95 -26.59 -19.78
C ASP A 285 0.98 -25.77 -21.07
N ASP A 286 2.05 -25.94 -21.85
CA ASP A 286 2.01 -25.54 -23.26
C ASP A 286 1.81 -26.79 -24.13
N GLY A 287 0.78 -26.76 -24.98
CA GLY A 287 0.46 -27.85 -25.90
C GLY A 287 1.54 -28.14 -26.96
N LYS A 288 2.76 -27.61 -26.81
CA LYS A 288 3.88 -27.75 -27.75
C LYS A 288 5.08 -28.52 -27.17
N LEU A 289 5.23 -28.62 -25.84
CA LEU A 289 6.26 -29.45 -25.17
C LEU A 289 5.69 -30.48 -24.17
N ALA A 290 4.37 -30.70 -24.16
CA ALA A 290 3.65 -31.70 -23.35
C ALA A 290 4.12 -33.17 -23.47
N TYR A 291 5.24 -33.45 -24.15
CA TYR A 291 5.80 -34.79 -24.33
C TYR A 291 6.89 -35.19 -23.33
N THR A 292 7.53 -34.25 -22.60
CA THR A 292 8.63 -34.61 -21.67
C THR A 292 8.22 -34.71 -20.21
N ASP A 293 7.19 -33.99 -19.79
CA ASP A 293 6.68 -34.06 -18.43
C ASP A 293 5.47 -35.00 -18.33
N PRO A 294 5.41 -35.90 -17.33
CA PRO A 294 4.22 -36.70 -17.10
C PRO A 294 3.04 -35.78 -16.75
N GLN A 295 1.86 -36.11 -17.29
CA GLN A 295 0.61 -35.45 -16.92
C GLN A 295 0.38 -35.57 -15.40
N PRO A 296 -0.13 -34.52 -14.73
CA PRO A 296 -0.51 -34.62 -13.32
C PRO A 296 -1.55 -35.73 -13.16
N ALA A 297 -1.27 -36.73 -12.35
CA ALA A 297 -2.19 -37.84 -12.12
C ALA A 297 -2.86 -37.71 -10.74
N GLY A 298 -4.14 -38.05 -10.66
CA GLY A 298 -4.87 -38.03 -9.39
C GLY A 298 -4.84 -36.65 -8.74
N LEU A 299 -4.45 -36.55 -7.47
CA LEU A 299 -4.44 -35.30 -6.69
C LEU A 299 -3.12 -34.51 -6.76
N GLU A 300 -2.26 -34.80 -7.76
CA GLU A 300 -1.06 -34.00 -7.94
C GLU A 300 -1.43 -32.51 -8.16
N PRO A 301 -0.80 -31.56 -7.45
CA PRO A 301 -1.14 -30.16 -7.63
C PRO A 301 -0.87 -29.63 -9.04
N VAL A 302 -1.77 -28.79 -9.53
CA VAL A 302 -1.65 -28.04 -10.79
C VAL A 302 -1.25 -26.58 -10.55
N THR A 303 -1.63 -26.03 -9.40
CA THR A 303 -1.24 -24.70 -8.92
C THR A 303 -0.81 -24.79 -7.46
N ALA A 304 0.12 -23.92 -7.05
CA ALA A 304 0.55 -23.79 -5.67
C ALA A 304 0.96 -22.35 -5.35
N ASP A 305 0.58 -21.83 -4.19
CA ASP A 305 0.92 -20.48 -3.77
C ASP A 305 1.68 -20.47 -2.46
N ALA A 306 2.44 -19.39 -2.24
CA ALA A 306 3.10 -19.10 -0.99
C ALA A 306 3.07 -17.60 -0.72
N ALA A 307 2.49 -17.21 0.40
CA ALA A 307 2.39 -15.83 0.83
C ALA A 307 2.90 -15.63 2.26
N SER A 308 3.48 -14.46 2.52
CA SER A 308 3.91 -14.01 3.84
C SER A 308 3.51 -12.56 4.07
N TRP A 309 2.99 -12.28 5.27
CA TRP A 309 2.63 -10.94 5.70
C TRP A 309 3.17 -10.69 7.12
N ALA A 310 3.98 -9.65 7.28
CA ALA A 310 4.66 -9.33 8.54
C ALA A 310 3.99 -8.22 9.34
N GLY A 311 4.06 -8.32 10.66
CA GLY A 311 3.56 -7.32 11.60
C GLY A 311 2.03 -7.21 11.58
N ASP A 312 1.54 -5.98 11.53
CA ASP A 312 0.12 -5.66 11.55
C ASP A 312 -0.56 -5.97 10.20
N LEU A 313 0.21 -5.93 9.10
CA LEU A 313 -0.23 -6.44 7.79
C LEU A 313 -0.61 -7.92 7.88
N GLY A 314 0.20 -8.73 8.58
CA GLY A 314 -0.08 -10.15 8.78
C GLY A 314 -1.33 -10.43 9.60
N ARG A 315 -1.60 -9.62 10.62
CA ARG A 315 -2.86 -9.72 11.37
C ARG A 315 -4.07 -9.33 10.53
N SER A 316 -3.91 -8.35 9.63
CA SER A 316 -4.97 -7.94 8.71
C SER A 316 -5.27 -9.04 7.69
N ALA A 317 -4.24 -9.62 7.07
CA ALA A 317 -4.38 -10.74 6.14
C ALA A 317 -5.04 -11.95 6.82
N TYR A 318 -4.53 -12.39 7.98
CA TYR A 318 -5.10 -13.51 8.72
C TYR A 318 -6.59 -13.31 9.05
N ARG A 319 -6.98 -12.09 9.45
CA ARG A 319 -8.38 -11.75 9.71
C ARG A 319 -9.25 -11.79 8.45
N ASN A 320 -8.74 -11.33 7.31
CA ASN A 320 -9.51 -11.37 6.06
C ASN A 320 -9.85 -12.83 5.71
N TYR A 321 -8.88 -13.73 5.80
CA TYR A 321 -9.14 -15.16 5.69
C TYR A 321 -10.04 -15.71 6.82
N GLU A 322 -9.96 -15.18 8.03
CA GLU A 322 -10.87 -15.57 9.13
C GLU A 322 -12.34 -15.24 8.83
N LEU A 323 -12.60 -14.06 8.27
CA LEU A 323 -13.95 -13.59 7.94
C LEU A 323 -14.64 -14.49 6.89
N ASP A 324 -13.87 -15.07 5.99
CA ASP A 324 -14.37 -15.96 4.94
C ASP A 324 -14.38 -17.44 5.35
N GLY A 325 -14.03 -17.73 6.61
CA GLY A 325 -13.93 -19.10 7.11
C GLY A 325 -12.72 -19.88 6.57
N GLU A 326 -11.77 -19.19 5.97
CA GLU A 326 -10.58 -19.74 5.32
C GLU A 326 -9.35 -19.79 6.25
N HIS A 327 -9.57 -19.97 7.56
CA HIS A 327 -8.55 -19.99 8.59
C HIS A 327 -8.57 -21.28 9.42
N PRO A 328 -7.45 -21.67 10.06
CA PRO A 328 -7.40 -22.87 10.88
C PRO A 328 -8.31 -22.77 12.11
N GLY A 329 -9.05 -23.83 12.43
CA GLY A 329 -9.81 -23.95 13.68
C GLY A 329 -11.33 -24.06 13.52
N LEU A 330 -11.85 -23.95 12.30
CA LEU A 330 -13.26 -24.23 12.01
C LEU A 330 -13.51 -25.75 11.91
N ALA A 331 -14.61 -26.20 12.51
CA ALA A 331 -14.94 -27.61 12.70
C ALA A 331 -15.67 -28.25 11.51
N ASP A 332 -16.38 -27.45 10.71
CA ASP A 332 -17.16 -27.93 9.59
C ASP A 332 -16.30 -27.95 8.34
N LYS A 333 -15.81 -29.14 8.01
CA LYS A 333 -15.11 -29.42 6.76
C LYS A 333 -16.13 -29.99 5.78
N PRO A 334 -16.39 -29.34 4.64
CA PRO A 334 -17.13 -29.97 3.56
C PRO A 334 -16.45 -31.30 3.20
N ASP A 335 -17.25 -32.36 3.07
CA ASP A 335 -16.73 -33.71 2.83
C ASP A 335 -16.53 -34.01 1.34
N THR A 336 -17.05 -33.13 0.49
CA THR A 336 -17.16 -33.26 -0.95
C THR A 336 -16.66 -31.97 -1.59
N ILE A 337 -15.88 -32.13 -2.66
CA ILE A 337 -15.40 -31.04 -3.50
C ILE A 337 -16.36 -30.90 -4.68
N HIS A 338 -17.05 -29.76 -4.82
CA HIS A 338 -17.91 -29.52 -5.99
C HIS A 338 -17.24 -28.64 -7.03
N ASP A 339 -16.24 -27.89 -6.61
CA ASP A 339 -15.57 -26.87 -7.40
C ASP A 339 -14.21 -27.34 -7.94
N GLU A 340 -13.87 -26.88 -9.14
CA GLU A 340 -12.54 -27.03 -9.72
C GLU A 340 -11.50 -26.15 -8.99
N ASP A 341 -11.94 -25.12 -8.28
CA ASP A 341 -11.12 -24.19 -7.49
C ASP A 341 -10.82 -24.69 -6.06
N ALA A 342 -10.89 -26.00 -5.85
CA ALA A 342 -10.61 -26.67 -4.61
C ALA A 342 -9.20 -26.34 -4.06
N VAL A 343 -9.09 -25.87 -2.81
CA VAL A 343 -7.78 -25.53 -2.21
C VAL A 343 -7.54 -26.24 -0.88
N LEU A 344 -6.34 -26.80 -0.73
CA LEU A 344 -5.78 -27.13 0.58
C LEU A 344 -4.71 -26.10 0.96
N ALA A 345 -4.98 -25.31 1.99
CA ALA A 345 -4.05 -24.33 2.53
C ALA A 345 -3.44 -24.78 3.87
N LEU A 346 -2.21 -24.35 4.15
CA LEU A 346 -1.53 -24.53 5.42
C LEU A 346 -1.00 -23.20 5.94
N TRP A 347 -1.41 -22.88 7.15
CA TRP A 347 -0.98 -21.68 7.85
C TRP A 347 0.14 -21.95 8.84
N ALA A 348 1.09 -21.02 8.91
CA ALA A 348 2.14 -21.00 9.91
C ALA A 348 2.42 -19.58 10.40
N ARG A 349 3.01 -19.45 11.57
CA ARG A 349 3.43 -18.19 12.17
C ARG A 349 4.90 -18.27 12.55
N SER A 350 5.68 -17.26 12.21
CA SER A 350 7.10 -17.14 12.56
C SER A 350 7.40 -15.78 13.17
N GLU A 351 8.59 -15.64 13.77
CA GLU A 351 9.17 -14.34 14.07
C GLU A 351 10.20 -13.99 12.99
N CYS A 352 10.04 -12.84 12.34
CA CYS A 352 10.92 -12.37 11.27
C CYS A 352 11.46 -10.96 11.60
N ALA A 353 12.35 -10.43 10.76
CA ALA A 353 12.96 -9.11 10.97
C ALA A 353 11.94 -7.96 11.09
N ALA A 354 10.82 -8.06 10.36
CA ALA A 354 9.71 -7.11 10.41
C ALA A 354 8.64 -7.46 11.48
N GLY A 355 8.95 -8.40 12.38
CA GLY A 355 8.08 -8.86 13.47
C GLY A 355 7.34 -10.16 13.16
N THR A 356 6.33 -10.46 13.98
CA THR A 356 5.48 -11.66 13.83
C THR A 356 4.90 -11.71 12.43
N THR A 357 5.10 -12.83 11.76
CA THR A 357 4.72 -13.01 10.35
C THR A 357 3.82 -14.22 10.20
N TYR A 358 2.75 -14.06 9.44
CA TYR A 358 1.88 -15.16 9.03
C TYR A 358 2.29 -15.62 7.64
N HIS A 359 2.44 -16.93 7.50
CA HIS A 359 2.71 -17.61 6.24
C HIS A 359 1.49 -18.44 5.86
N ARG A 360 1.11 -18.39 4.60
CA ARG A 360 0.12 -19.29 4.00
C ARG A 360 0.75 -19.94 2.78
N VAL A 361 0.68 -21.26 2.68
CA VAL A 361 0.92 -21.96 1.42
C VAL A 361 -0.34 -22.71 1.01
N SER A 362 -0.63 -22.79 -0.28
CA SER A 362 -1.80 -23.48 -0.83
C SER A 362 -1.42 -24.38 -1.99
N VAL A 363 -2.21 -25.42 -2.20
CA VAL A 363 -2.17 -26.25 -3.40
C VAL A 363 -3.57 -26.40 -3.97
N HIS A 364 -3.69 -26.30 -5.30
CA HIS A 364 -4.87 -26.65 -6.07
C HIS A 364 -4.63 -28.04 -6.68
N PRO A 365 -5.34 -29.09 -6.23
CA PRO A 365 -5.15 -30.44 -6.74
C PRO A 365 -5.68 -30.57 -8.17
N ASN A 366 -5.10 -31.46 -8.97
CA ASN A 366 -5.79 -31.93 -10.17
C ASN A 366 -7.05 -32.73 -9.75
N LEU A 367 -8.18 -32.41 -10.37
CA LEU A 367 -9.46 -33.09 -10.13
C LEU A 367 -10.01 -33.79 -11.38
N ASP A 368 -9.38 -33.59 -12.54
CA ASP A 368 -9.86 -34.05 -13.85
C ASP A 368 -10.07 -35.57 -13.91
N ASP A 369 -9.23 -36.33 -13.20
CA ASP A 369 -9.23 -37.80 -13.21
C ASP A 369 -10.18 -38.43 -12.16
N LEU A 370 -10.87 -37.61 -11.34
CA LEU A 370 -11.51 -38.08 -10.10
C LEU A 370 -13.04 -38.13 -10.10
N GLY A 371 -13.73 -37.71 -11.17
CA GLY A 371 -15.19 -37.90 -11.27
C GLY A 371 -15.86 -37.27 -12.49
N ASP A 372 -17.05 -37.78 -12.80
CA ASP A 372 -17.93 -37.46 -13.94
C ASP A 372 -18.74 -36.15 -13.79
N GLY A 373 -18.25 -35.21 -12.97
CA GLY A 373 -18.75 -33.82 -12.90
C GLY A 373 -20.15 -33.60 -12.30
N GLN A 374 -20.88 -34.64 -11.87
CA GLN A 374 -22.29 -34.49 -11.43
C GLN A 374 -22.58 -34.75 -9.94
N GLY A 375 -21.60 -35.20 -9.13
CA GLY A 375 -21.82 -35.57 -7.72
C GLY A 375 -20.89 -34.94 -6.68
N GLY A 376 -19.89 -34.17 -7.13
CA GLY A 376 -18.76 -33.75 -6.31
C GLY A 376 -17.83 -34.92 -5.92
N ILE A 377 -16.56 -34.61 -5.67
CA ILE A 377 -15.50 -35.58 -5.42
C ILE A 377 -15.31 -35.74 -3.91
N ARG A 378 -15.57 -36.93 -3.38
CA ARG A 378 -15.30 -37.26 -1.98
C ARG A 378 -13.89 -37.82 -1.83
N LEU A 379 -13.00 -37.07 -1.17
CA LEU A 379 -11.65 -37.54 -0.90
C LEU A 379 -11.61 -38.62 0.19
N THR A 380 -10.95 -39.74 -0.12
CA THR A 380 -10.62 -40.76 0.88
C THR A 380 -9.64 -40.22 1.93
N ARG A 381 -9.57 -40.86 3.09
CA ARG A 381 -8.59 -40.51 4.14
C ARG A 381 -7.14 -40.60 3.65
N ALA A 382 -6.84 -41.54 2.75
CA ALA A 382 -5.51 -41.69 2.16
C ALA A 382 -5.16 -40.50 1.26
N GLN A 383 -6.09 -40.11 0.39
CA GLN A 383 -5.99 -38.94 -0.48
C GLN A 383 -5.82 -37.63 0.29
N ARG A 384 -6.62 -37.39 1.33
CA ARG A 384 -6.45 -36.21 2.19
C ARG A 384 -5.07 -36.18 2.85
N LYS A 385 -4.60 -37.33 3.36
CA LYS A 385 -3.27 -37.45 3.96
C LYS A 385 -2.14 -37.15 2.96
N GLU A 386 -2.31 -37.55 1.70
CA GLU A 386 -1.36 -37.24 0.62
C GLU A 386 -1.29 -35.74 0.33
N LEU A 387 -2.44 -35.07 0.18
CA LEU A 387 -2.50 -33.62 0.03
C LEU A 387 -1.89 -32.88 1.23
N SER A 388 -2.23 -33.28 2.47
CA SER A 388 -1.63 -32.73 3.68
C SER A 388 -0.11 -32.89 3.71
N ALA A 389 0.43 -34.00 3.21
CA ALA A 389 1.88 -34.20 3.11
C ALA A 389 2.52 -33.30 2.04
N GLY A 390 1.83 -33.09 0.91
CA GLY A 390 2.23 -32.17 -0.15
C GLY A 390 2.34 -30.74 0.34
N VAL A 391 1.29 -30.20 0.94
CA VAL A 391 1.26 -28.81 1.43
C VAL A 391 2.27 -28.57 2.57
N ARG A 392 2.52 -29.57 3.43
CA ARG A 392 3.58 -29.51 4.46
C ARG A 392 4.98 -29.48 3.84
N THR A 393 5.19 -30.26 2.79
CA THR A 393 6.46 -30.26 2.04
C THR A 393 6.67 -28.90 1.39
N LEU A 394 5.62 -28.33 0.79
CA LEU A 394 5.63 -26.99 0.21
C LEU A 394 6.00 -25.92 1.24
N LEU A 395 5.36 -25.91 2.41
CA LEU A 395 5.68 -24.98 3.50
C LEU A 395 7.15 -25.11 3.95
N ASN A 396 7.61 -26.33 4.20
CA ASN A 396 8.98 -26.58 4.63
C ASN A 396 10.00 -26.09 3.60
N ARG A 397 9.71 -26.27 2.31
CA ARG A 397 10.56 -25.77 1.21
C ARG A 397 10.53 -24.26 1.14
N TYR A 398 9.36 -23.63 1.22
CA TYR A 398 9.21 -22.18 1.23
C TYR A 398 10.04 -21.52 2.34
N LEU A 399 9.90 -22.00 3.57
CA LEU A 399 10.59 -21.45 4.74
C LEU A 399 12.12 -21.65 4.68
N ASN A 400 12.59 -22.67 3.97
CA ASN A 400 14.00 -23.03 3.88
C ASN A 400 14.66 -22.67 2.54
N ALA A 401 13.91 -22.09 1.60
CA ALA A 401 14.39 -21.77 0.27
C ALA A 401 15.61 -20.84 0.33
N PRO A 402 16.78 -21.23 -0.21
CA PRO A 402 17.91 -20.32 -0.35
C PRO A 402 17.51 -19.12 -1.21
N GLY A 403 17.72 -17.90 -0.70
CA GLY A 403 17.28 -16.68 -1.38
C GLY A 403 15.76 -16.44 -1.36
N GLY A 404 14.98 -17.37 -0.80
CA GLY A 404 13.54 -17.18 -0.57
C GLY A 404 13.28 -16.13 0.51
N TRP A 405 12.12 -15.48 0.40
CA TRP A 405 11.77 -14.36 1.28
C TRP A 405 11.85 -14.68 2.79
N PRO A 406 11.40 -15.84 3.31
CA PRO A 406 11.51 -16.13 4.74
C PRO A 406 12.96 -16.13 5.25
N ARG A 407 13.91 -16.63 4.45
CA ARG A 407 15.34 -16.63 4.80
C ARG A 407 15.93 -15.22 4.75
N THR A 408 15.57 -14.41 3.76
CA THR A 408 16.05 -13.02 3.66
C THR A 408 15.47 -12.12 4.74
N GLN A 409 14.29 -12.47 5.29
CA GLN A 409 13.69 -11.81 6.46
C GLN A 409 14.07 -12.44 7.80
N HIS A 410 15.06 -13.35 7.84
CA HIS A 410 15.51 -14.01 9.07
C HIS A 410 14.39 -14.64 9.90
N CYS A 411 13.39 -15.22 9.24
CA CYS A 411 12.28 -15.88 9.90
C CYS A 411 12.75 -17.12 10.69
N HIS A 412 12.27 -17.25 11.92
CA HIS A 412 12.57 -18.34 12.84
C HIS A 412 11.36 -18.63 13.76
N ASP A 413 11.49 -19.64 14.62
CA ASP A 413 10.46 -20.07 15.57
C ASP A 413 9.08 -20.35 14.93
N THR A 414 9.10 -20.90 13.71
CA THR A 414 7.89 -21.21 12.95
C THR A 414 7.01 -22.23 13.67
N LYS A 415 5.77 -21.84 13.96
CA LYS A 415 4.69 -22.70 14.46
C LYS A 415 3.63 -22.89 13.37
N VAL A 416 3.35 -24.15 13.02
CA VAL A 416 2.19 -24.48 12.16
C VAL A 416 0.90 -24.22 12.92
N LEU A 417 0.00 -23.44 12.33
CA LEU A 417 -1.31 -23.08 12.91
C LEU A 417 -2.40 -24.10 12.54
N GLY A 418 -2.35 -24.63 11.32
CA GLY A 418 -3.23 -25.71 10.88
C GLY A 418 -3.52 -25.69 9.39
N GLU A 419 -4.19 -26.74 8.94
CA GLU A 419 -4.64 -26.92 7.56
C GLU A 419 -6.07 -26.40 7.41
N VAL A 420 -6.37 -25.82 6.25
CA VAL A 420 -7.69 -25.30 5.87
C VAL A 420 -8.07 -25.93 4.55
N GLU A 421 -9.22 -26.59 4.57
CA GLU A 421 -9.84 -27.25 3.43
C GLU A 421 -10.88 -26.29 2.86
N GLN A 422 -10.57 -25.65 1.74
CA GLN A 422 -11.44 -24.73 1.02
C GLN A 422 -12.11 -25.52 -0.11
N TRP A 423 -13.10 -26.33 0.25
CA TRP A 423 -13.94 -27.04 -0.70
C TRP A 423 -15.28 -26.32 -0.77
N THR A 424 -15.60 -25.71 -1.90
CA THR A 424 -16.92 -25.14 -2.20
C THR A 424 -17.85 -26.19 -2.79
#